data_AF-A0AA36ILJ6-F1
#
_entry.id   AF-A0AA36ILJ6-F1
#
_cell.length_a   1.000
_cell.length_b   1.000
_cell.length_c   1.000
_cell.angle_alpha   90.00
_cell.angle_beta   90.00
_cell.angle_gamma   90.00
#
_symmetry.space_group_name_H-M   'P 1'
#
loop_
_entity.id
_entity.type
_entity.pdbx_description
1 polymer ?
#
loop_
_entity_poly.entity_id
_entity_poly.type
_entity_poly.pdbx_seq_one_letter_code
_entity_poly.pdbx_strand_id
1 'polypeptide(L)'
;MIDVCYPSHQVCRTKEEHDAKARMIVHKAPFHKFETILCFKDKWFVLSGGKWFVLKDGPGVADVHIWEMLDQHKMLAERIGGPDIFEKFPKCKAFYEAFRALPTLQKYFASEAYHFEVNYKPQGAWFF
;
A
#
# COMPACT_ATOMS: atom_id res chain seq x y z
N MET A 1 -20.73 -0.35 23.16
CA MET A 1 -19.78 0.54 22.47
C MET A 1 -18.52 -0.30 22.28
N ILE A 2 -18.12 -0.61 21.03
CA ILE A 2 -16.90 -1.38 20.80
C ILE A 2 -15.75 -0.39 20.88
N ASP A 3 -15.09 -0.32 22.03
CA ASP A 3 -13.83 0.40 22.17
C ASP A 3 -12.75 -0.38 21.42
N VAL A 4 -12.48 0.04 20.20
CA VAL A 4 -11.34 -0.48 19.44
C VAL A 4 -10.07 0.19 19.94
N CYS A 5 -9.05 -0.63 20.21
CA CYS A 5 -7.74 -0.24 20.77
C CYS A 5 -6.95 0.80 19.93
N TYR A 6 -7.49 1.24 18.80
CA TYR A 6 -6.94 2.23 17.88
C TYR A 6 -7.98 3.30 17.55
N PRO A 7 -8.09 4.38 18.34
CA PRO A 7 -9.04 5.47 18.12
C PRO A 7 -8.69 6.36 16.91
N SER A 8 -7.69 6.00 16.11
CA SER A 8 -7.26 6.76 14.92
C SER A 8 -8.27 6.72 13.78
N HIS A 9 -9.28 5.84 13.82
CA HIS A 9 -10.24 5.65 12.74
C HIS A 9 -11.66 6.05 13.12
N GLN A 10 -12.19 7.05 12.40
CA GLN A 10 -13.63 7.26 12.31
C GLN A 10 -14.27 6.03 11.67
N VAL A 11 -15.10 5.32 12.44
CA VAL A 11 -15.90 4.17 12.00
C VAL A 11 -16.93 4.64 10.98
N CYS A 12 -17.02 3.97 9.84
CA CYS A 12 -18.07 4.20 8.85
C CYS A 12 -19.29 3.36 9.25
N ARG A 13 -20.39 4.03 9.59
CA ARG A 13 -21.60 3.34 10.09
C ARG A 13 -22.53 2.95 8.95
N THR A 14 -22.44 3.62 7.81
CA THR A 14 -23.22 3.29 6.61
C THR A 14 -22.33 2.95 5.42
N LYS A 15 -22.93 2.30 4.42
CA LYS A 15 -22.27 1.99 3.16
C LYS A 15 -21.83 3.27 2.43
N GLU A 16 -22.66 4.30 2.47
CA GLU A 16 -22.41 5.58 1.81
C GLU A 16 -21.18 6.28 2.41
N GLU A 17 -21.05 6.28 3.74
CA GLU A 17 -19.88 6.81 4.45
C GLU A 17 -18.61 6.04 4.09
N HIS A 18 -18.70 4.72 4.08
CA HIS A 18 -17.59 3.83 3.73
C HIS A 18 -17.11 4.07 2.28
N ASP A 19 -18.05 4.12 1.33
CA ASP A 19 -17.74 4.31 -0.09
C ASP A 19 -17.19 5.72 -0.37
N ALA A 20 -17.72 6.75 0.31
CA ALA A 20 -17.20 8.11 0.20
C ALA A 20 -15.76 8.21 0.72
N LYS A 21 -15.46 7.58 1.86
CA LYS A 21 -14.11 7.56 2.43
C LYS A 21 -13.14 6.75 1.57
N ALA A 22 -13.56 5.62 1.03
CA ALA A 22 -12.77 4.82 0.09
C ALA A 22 -12.36 5.64 -1.15
N ARG A 23 -13.32 6.32 -1.79
CA ARG A 23 -13.06 7.22 -2.92
C ARG A 23 -12.06 8.32 -2.57
N MET A 24 -12.23 8.97 -1.41
CA MET A 24 -11.31 10.02 -0.95
C MET A 24 -9.87 9.50 -0.78
N ILE A 25 -9.70 8.32 -0.17
CA ILE A 25 -8.38 7.72 0.06
C ILE A 25 -7.70 7.41 -1.28
N VAL A 26 -8.43 6.77 -2.20
CA VAL A 26 -7.91 6.43 -3.54
C VAL A 26 -7.51 7.69 -4.31
N HIS A 27 -8.30 8.76 -4.25
CA HIS A 27 -7.94 10.02 -4.91
C HIS A 27 -6.75 10.75 -4.27
N LYS A 28 -6.60 10.69 -2.94
CA LYS A 28 -5.50 11.36 -2.24
C LYS A 28 -4.14 10.70 -2.51
N ALA A 29 -4.12 9.36 -2.65
CA ALA A 29 -2.95 8.52 -2.94
C ALA A 29 -1.63 9.09 -2.38
N PRO A 30 -1.32 8.89 -1.08
CA PRO A 30 -0.29 9.63 -0.35
C PRO A 30 1.17 9.23 -0.68
N PHE A 31 1.43 8.80 -1.91
CA PHE A 31 2.69 8.17 -2.33
C PHE A 31 3.71 9.13 -2.94
N HIS A 32 3.40 10.42 -3.07
CA HIS A 32 4.31 11.44 -3.60
C HIS A 32 5.68 11.46 -2.88
N LYS A 33 5.69 11.25 -1.56
CA LYS A 33 6.94 11.18 -0.79
C LYS A 33 7.78 9.96 -1.18
N PHE A 34 7.16 8.79 -1.33
CA PHE A 34 7.86 7.58 -1.75
C PHE A 34 8.36 7.67 -3.18
N GLU A 35 7.54 8.18 -4.09
CA GLU A 35 7.92 8.46 -5.48
C GLU A 35 9.15 9.37 -5.55
N THR A 36 9.15 10.45 -4.75
CA THR A 36 10.27 11.39 -4.67
C THR A 36 11.52 10.72 -4.12
N ILE A 37 11.40 9.90 -3.06
CA ILE A 37 12.54 9.20 -2.46
C ILE A 37 13.20 8.26 -3.48
N LEU A 38 12.39 7.49 -4.21
CA LEU A 38 12.91 6.56 -5.24
C LEU A 38 13.59 7.26 -6.43
N CYS A 39 13.35 8.56 -6.64
CA CYS A 39 14.04 9.35 -7.66
C CYS A 39 15.48 9.74 -7.26
N PHE A 40 15.84 9.71 -5.99
CA PHE A 40 17.20 10.06 -5.55
C PHE A 40 18.16 8.89 -5.80
N LYS A 41 18.94 8.96 -6.88
CA LYS A 41 19.96 7.96 -7.22
C LYS A 41 21.29 8.13 -6.47
N ASP A 42 21.59 9.36 -6.02
CA ASP A 42 22.96 9.77 -5.63
C ASP A 42 23.10 10.28 -4.19
N LYS A 43 22.20 9.92 -3.25
CA LYS A 43 22.31 10.32 -1.84
C LYS A 43 22.21 9.13 -0.89
N TRP A 44 22.93 9.24 0.23
CA TRP A 44 23.11 8.22 1.28
C TRP A 44 21.84 7.59 1.87
N PHE A 45 20.66 8.17 1.60
CA PHE A 45 19.36 7.66 2.05
C PHE A 45 18.76 6.58 1.14
N VAL A 46 19.25 6.40 -0.09
CA VAL A 46 18.78 5.37 -1.03
C VAL A 46 19.96 4.48 -1.40
N LEU A 47 20.31 3.58 -0.48
CA LEU A 47 21.49 2.72 -0.62
C LEU A 47 21.44 1.80 -1.86
N SER A 48 20.26 1.62 -2.44
CA SER A 48 19.98 0.74 -3.59
C SER A 48 20.02 1.41 -4.97
N GLY A 49 20.26 2.72 -5.06
CA GLY A 49 20.17 3.46 -6.33
C GLY A 49 18.73 3.62 -6.88
N GLY A 50 17.73 3.56 -6.00
CA GLY A 50 16.32 3.78 -6.34
C GLY A 50 15.51 2.50 -6.61
N LYS A 51 16.09 1.32 -6.32
CA LYS A 51 15.39 0.03 -6.45
C LYS A 51 14.63 -0.37 -5.19
N TRP A 52 15.22 -0.10 -4.03
CA TRP A 52 14.70 -0.36 -2.67
C TRP A 52 14.86 0.89 -1.80
N PHE A 53 14.03 1.05 -0.78
CA PHE A 53 14.08 2.20 0.12
C PHE A 53 15.21 2.10 1.14
N VAL A 54 15.55 0.90 1.62
CA VAL A 54 16.43 0.77 2.80
C VAL A 54 17.79 0.18 2.48
N LEU A 55 17.85 -1.04 1.93
CA LEU A 55 19.11 -1.77 1.77
C LEU A 55 19.57 -1.78 0.31
N LYS A 56 20.89 -1.82 0.11
CA LYS A 56 21.49 -1.86 -1.22
C LYS A 56 21.18 -3.16 -1.97
N ASP A 57 21.34 -4.28 -1.29
CA ASP A 57 21.37 -5.61 -1.90
C ASP A 57 20.00 -6.30 -1.96
N GLY A 58 18.97 -5.69 -1.38
CA GLY A 58 17.63 -6.30 -1.30
C GLY A 58 16.62 -5.45 -0.56
N PRO A 59 15.36 -5.87 -0.51
CA PRO A 59 14.36 -5.22 0.35
C PRO A 59 14.67 -5.47 1.83
N GLY A 60 14.43 -4.46 2.67
CA GLY A 60 14.38 -4.61 4.12
C GLY A 60 12.94 -4.67 4.65
N VAL A 61 12.79 -4.70 5.97
CA VAL A 61 11.48 -4.72 6.64
C VAL A 61 10.63 -3.49 6.27
N ALA A 62 11.24 -2.30 6.14
CA ALA A 62 10.49 -1.11 5.76
C ALA A 62 9.96 -1.18 4.31
N ASP A 63 10.69 -1.83 3.40
CA ASP A 63 10.22 -2.07 2.03
C ASP A 63 8.96 -2.94 2.02
N VAL A 64 8.87 -3.96 2.88
CA VAL A 64 7.66 -4.79 3.04
C VAL A 64 6.46 -3.92 3.43
N HIS A 65 6.62 -3.04 4.43
CA HIS A 65 5.53 -2.17 4.88
C HIS A 65 5.10 -1.15 3.82
N ILE A 66 6.05 -0.56 3.08
CA ILE A 66 5.73 0.35 1.98
C ILE A 66 5.02 -0.40 0.85
N TRP A 67 5.50 -1.60 0.51
CA TRP A 67 4.88 -2.47 -0.48
C TRP A 67 3.44 -2.84 -0.09
N GLU A 68 3.22 -3.25 1.17
CA GLU A 68 1.90 -3.59 1.69
C GLU A 68 0.94 -2.39 1.63
N MET A 69 1.39 -1.18 1.96
CA MET A 69 0.55 0.01 1.81
C MET A 69 0.14 0.26 0.36
N LEU A 70 1.06 0.09 -0.60
CA LEU A 70 0.75 0.21 -2.04
C LEU A 70 -0.26 -0.87 -2.46
N ASP A 71 -0.06 -2.12 -2.02
CA ASP A 71 -0.94 -3.25 -2.33
C ASP A 71 -2.37 -3.01 -1.81
N GLN A 72 -2.51 -2.60 -0.55
CA GLN A 72 -3.81 -2.32 0.06
C GLN A 72 -4.56 -1.18 -0.65
N HIS A 73 -3.86 -0.12 -1.08
CA HIS A 73 -4.49 0.99 -1.80
C HIS A 73 -4.86 0.60 -3.24
N LYS A 74 -4.04 -0.23 -3.90
CA LYS A 74 -4.37 -0.81 -5.21
C LYS A 74 -5.63 -1.67 -5.12
N MET A 75 -5.68 -2.60 -4.16
CA MET A 75 -6.85 -3.46 -3.93
C MET A 75 -8.10 -2.64 -3.63
N LEU A 76 -7.98 -1.57 -2.83
CA LEU A 76 -9.10 -0.67 -2.54
C LEU A 76 -9.60 0.03 -3.81
N ALA A 77 -8.69 0.56 -4.63
CA ALA A 77 -9.03 1.20 -5.89
C ALA A 77 -9.76 0.22 -6.83
N GLU A 78 -9.24 -1.00 -7.00
CA GLU A 78 -9.87 -2.04 -7.82
C GLU A 78 -11.27 -2.40 -7.32
N ARG A 79 -11.43 -2.57 -6.00
CA ARG A 79 -12.70 -2.94 -5.38
C ARG A 79 -13.80 -1.90 -5.60
N ILE A 80 -13.44 -0.62 -5.65
CA ILE A 80 -14.41 0.47 -5.86
C ILE A 80 -14.53 0.93 -7.33
N GLY A 81 -13.82 0.27 -8.26
CA GLY A 81 -13.77 0.70 -9.66
C GLY A 81 -13.08 2.06 -9.85
N GLY A 82 -12.14 2.39 -8.97
CA GLY A 82 -11.36 3.62 -9.01
C GLY A 82 -10.19 3.58 -10.01
N PRO A 83 -9.45 4.69 -10.15
CA PRO A 83 -8.29 4.77 -11.05
C PRO A 83 -7.14 3.88 -10.57
N ASP A 84 -6.25 3.48 -11.49
CA ASP A 84 -4.98 2.86 -11.12
C ASP A 84 -4.13 3.87 -10.34
N ILE A 85 -3.84 3.53 -9.08
CA ILE A 85 -3.07 4.40 -8.18
C ILE A 85 -1.66 4.69 -8.72
N PHE A 86 -1.12 3.85 -9.60
CA PHE A 86 0.24 3.96 -10.09
C PHE A 86 0.42 4.89 -11.29
N GLU A 87 -0.66 5.36 -11.94
CA GLU A 87 -0.58 6.26 -13.09
C GLU A 87 0.28 7.52 -12.80
N LYS A 88 0.23 8.00 -11.55
CA LYS A 88 0.97 9.18 -11.09
C LYS A 88 2.31 8.84 -10.42
N PHE A 89 2.60 7.57 -10.18
CA PHE A 89 3.75 7.11 -9.38
C PHE A 89 4.50 5.96 -10.07
N PRO A 90 5.12 6.21 -11.25
CA PRO A 90 5.81 5.18 -12.03
C PRO A 90 6.99 4.54 -11.28
N LYS A 91 7.69 5.23 -10.38
CA LYS A 91 8.75 4.61 -9.56
C LYS A 91 8.17 3.70 -8.49
N CYS A 92 7.10 4.12 -7.83
CA CYS A 92 6.38 3.24 -6.90
C CYS A 92 5.84 2.00 -7.62
N LYS A 93 5.37 2.13 -8.87
CA LYS A 93 4.99 0.99 -9.71
C LYS A 93 6.15 0.02 -9.93
N ALA A 94 7.29 0.55 -10.37
CA ALA A 94 8.48 -0.26 -10.62
C ALA A 94 8.97 -0.96 -9.34
N PHE A 95 8.95 -0.26 -8.20
CA PHE A 95 9.23 -0.85 -6.89
C PHE A 95 8.24 -1.97 -6.53
N TYR A 96 6.94 -1.71 -6.70
CA TYR A 96 5.88 -2.67 -6.40
C TYR A 96 6.03 -3.95 -7.21
N GLU A 97 6.27 -3.83 -8.53
CA GLU A 97 6.47 -4.95 -9.44
C GLU A 97 7.78 -5.71 -9.12
N ALA A 98 8.88 -4.99 -8.87
CA ALA A 98 10.15 -5.59 -8.52
C ALA A 98 10.09 -6.40 -7.21
N PHE A 99 9.37 -5.88 -6.22
CA PHE A 99 9.14 -6.57 -4.95
C PHE A 99 8.24 -7.79 -5.15
N ARG A 100 7.16 -7.65 -5.93
CA ARG A 100 6.22 -8.73 -6.23
C ARG A 100 6.86 -9.88 -7.01
N ALA A 101 7.91 -9.60 -7.78
CA ALA A 101 8.67 -10.57 -8.56
C ALA A 101 9.75 -11.33 -7.76
N LEU A 102 9.97 -11.03 -6.47
CA LEU A 102 11.00 -11.68 -5.67
C LEU A 102 10.75 -13.20 -5.57
N PRO A 103 11.69 -14.08 -5.98
CA PRO A 103 11.48 -15.53 -5.97
C PRO A 103 11.10 -16.09 -4.60
N THR A 104 11.65 -15.51 -3.53
CA THR A 104 11.41 -15.92 -2.14
C THR A 104 9.97 -15.69 -1.69
N LEU A 105 9.26 -14.73 -2.29
CA LEU A 105 7.89 -14.38 -1.92
C LEU A 105 6.83 -15.08 -2.78
N GLN A 106 7.22 -15.74 -3.88
CA GLN A 106 6.24 -16.36 -4.79
C GLN A 106 5.37 -17.40 -4.08
N LYS A 107 5.96 -18.18 -3.16
CA LYS A 107 5.19 -19.15 -2.35
C LYS A 107 4.17 -18.47 -1.43
N TYR A 108 4.55 -17.33 -0.83
CA TYR A 108 3.64 -16.55 0.01
C TYR A 108 2.46 -16.02 -0.81
N PHE A 109 2.76 -15.43 -1.96
CA PHE A 109 1.77 -14.88 -2.85
C PHE A 109 0.82 -15.91 -3.49
N ALA A 110 1.27 -17.16 -3.63
CA ALA A 110 0.44 -18.27 -4.07
C ALA A 110 -0.34 -18.93 -2.92
N SER A 111 -0.10 -18.54 -1.67
CA SER A 111 -0.73 -19.15 -0.50
C SER A 111 -2.11 -18.56 -0.20
N GLU A 112 -2.94 -19.33 0.49
CA GLU A 112 -4.23 -18.86 1.03
C GLU A 112 -4.07 -17.64 1.95
N ALA A 113 -2.96 -17.58 2.70
CA ALA A 113 -2.72 -16.49 3.64
C ALA A 113 -2.63 -15.12 2.97
N TYR A 114 -2.13 -15.04 1.73
CA TYR A 114 -2.10 -13.79 0.97
C TYR A 114 -3.50 -13.32 0.54
N HIS A 115 -4.47 -14.24 0.44
CA HIS A 115 -5.83 -13.97 0.01
C HIS A 115 -6.78 -13.65 1.17
N PHE A 116 -6.29 -13.67 2.42
CA PHE A 116 -7.07 -13.22 3.56
C PHE A 116 -7.43 -11.74 3.47
N GLU A 117 -8.52 -11.37 4.14
CA GLU A 117 -8.90 -9.97 4.21
C GLU A 117 -7.80 -9.13 4.86
N VAL A 118 -7.58 -7.94 4.31
CA VAL A 118 -6.67 -6.97 4.89
C VAL A 118 -7.11 -6.62 6.31
N ASN A 119 -6.25 -6.91 7.29
CA ASN A 119 -6.50 -6.63 8.71
C ASN A 119 -6.75 -5.14 8.96
N TYR A 120 -5.95 -4.27 8.32
CA TYR A 120 -6.07 -2.83 8.42
C TYR A 120 -6.78 -2.25 7.18
N LYS A 121 -8.10 -2.10 7.24
CA LYS A 121 -8.89 -1.53 6.14
C LYS A 121 -8.74 0.00 6.12
N PRO A 122 -8.12 0.62 5.10
CA PRO A 122 -7.86 2.07 5.07
C PRO A 122 -9.14 2.91 5.16
N GLN A 123 -10.23 2.43 4.56
CA GLN A 123 -11.53 3.08 4.58
C GLN A 123 -12.30 2.90 5.90
N GLY A 124 -11.74 2.18 6.87
CA GLY A 124 -12.39 1.87 8.14
C GLY A 124 -13.35 0.68 8.06
N ALA A 125 -13.93 0.31 9.21
CA ALA A 125 -14.94 -0.73 9.28
C ALA A 125 -16.30 -0.17 8.83
N TRP A 126 -17.03 -0.98 8.07
CA TRP A 126 -18.48 -0.93 7.94
C TRP A 126 -19.03 -2.29 8.36
N PHE A 127 -19.96 -2.29 9.30
CA PHE A 127 -20.62 -3.49 9.79
C PHE A 127 -21.98 -3.57 9.10
N PHE A 128 -22.20 -4.67 8.37
CA PHE A 128 -23.50 -5.02 7.78
C PHE A 128 -24.49 -5.43 8.87
#